data_AF-S3B7Y0-F1
#
_entry.id   AF-S3B7Y0-F1
#
_cell.length_a   1.000
_cell.length_b   1.000
_cell.length_c   1.000
_cell.angle_alpha   90.00
_cell.angle_beta   90.00
_cell.angle_gamma   90.00
#
_symmetry.space_group_name_H-M   'P 1'
#
loop_
_entity.id
_entity.type
_entity.pdbx_description
1 polymer ?
#
loop_
_entity_poly.entity_id
_entity_poly.type
_entity_poly.pdbx_seq_one_letter_code
_entity_poly.pdbx_strand_id
1 'polypeptide(L)'
;MSTLNHPAVAFVAAQKSQEVTDWAARIGWVVGLVLFIALLYWLMRQGWKWRGTLQGDLPELPQRPEQPGEPLLTAAGRYHGSTSAGQWLDRIVAHGLGTRSRAELTLTARGLDVARPGAADFFVPADRLRGARLDTGIAGKVLTEGGLLVVTWEHGGRRLDSGFRFDRSAEQAAWVEKINAMSGDDAVAATQQHHEEGA
;
A
#
# COMPACT_ATOMS: atom_id res chain seq x y z
N MET A 1 81.45 33.04 34.35
CA MET A 1 80.50 33.48 35.39
C MET A 1 80.12 34.91 35.08
N SER A 2 78.90 35.30 34.78
CA SER A 2 77.65 34.58 34.56
C SER A 2 76.82 35.45 33.61
N THR A 3 76.19 34.82 32.64
CA THR A 3 75.08 35.37 31.86
C THR A 3 73.91 35.67 32.81
N LEU A 4 73.03 36.59 32.42
CA LEU A 4 71.57 36.37 32.38
C LEU A 4 70.88 37.63 31.84
N ASN A 5 70.83 37.68 30.52
CA ASN A 5 69.87 38.46 29.75
C ASN A 5 68.49 37.84 30.03
N HIS A 6 67.65 38.46 30.86
CA HIS A 6 66.26 38.02 31.04
C HIS A 6 65.37 38.72 30.01
N PRO A 7 64.76 37.98 29.07
CA PRO A 7 63.93 38.54 28.03
C PRO A 7 62.61 39.03 28.63
N ALA A 8 62.09 40.11 28.05
CA ALA A 8 60.70 40.48 28.14
C ALA A 8 59.82 39.27 27.79
N VAL A 9 59.16 38.67 28.78
CA VAL A 9 58.08 37.72 28.54
C VAL A 9 56.79 38.48 28.77
N ALA A 10 56.18 38.84 27.64
CA ALA A 10 54.83 39.34 27.49
C ALA A 10 53.82 38.45 28.24
N PHE A 11 53.57 38.77 29.51
CA PHE A 11 52.40 38.26 30.25
C PHE A 11 51.20 39.21 30.17
N VAL A 12 51.21 40.11 29.18
CA VAL A 12 49.98 40.70 28.63
C VAL A 12 49.65 39.96 27.33
N ALA A 13 49.70 38.62 27.36
CA ALA A 13 48.87 37.85 26.45
C ALA A 13 47.45 38.19 26.88
N ALA A 14 46.85 39.17 26.19
CA ALA A 14 45.47 39.55 26.36
C ALA A 14 44.67 38.26 26.57
N GLN A 15 44.01 38.13 27.73
CA GLN A 15 42.83 37.30 27.79
C GLN A 15 41.89 37.89 26.75
N LYS A 16 42.04 37.46 25.50
CA LYS A 16 40.95 37.46 24.55
C LYS A 16 39.97 36.48 25.17
N SER A 17 39.11 37.04 26.03
CA SER A 17 37.86 36.43 26.40
C SER A 17 37.28 35.98 25.07
N GLN A 18 37.34 34.67 24.79
CA GLN A 18 36.68 34.09 23.63
C GLN A 18 35.27 34.69 23.65
N GLU A 19 34.93 35.49 22.63
CA GLU A 19 33.65 36.18 22.58
C GLU A 19 32.60 35.15 22.95
N VAL A 20 31.91 35.42 24.06
CA VAL A 20 31.23 34.41 24.86
C VAL A 20 30.05 33.92 24.06
N THR A 21 30.29 32.99 23.15
CA THR A 21 29.30 32.39 22.28
C THR A 21 28.53 33.42 21.45
N ASP A 22 28.56 33.33 20.13
CA ASP A 22 27.59 34.05 19.31
C ASP A 22 26.19 33.43 19.55
N TRP A 23 25.58 33.80 20.67
CA TRP A 23 24.30 33.27 21.14
C TRP A 23 23.22 33.60 20.12
N ALA A 24 23.33 34.74 19.44
CA ALA A 24 22.46 35.10 18.33
C ALA A 24 22.62 34.09 17.18
N ALA A 25 23.84 33.75 16.76
CA ALA A 25 24.06 32.73 15.75
C ALA A 25 23.53 31.34 16.19
N ARG A 26 23.77 30.93 17.44
CA ARG A 26 23.26 29.63 17.96
C ARG A 26 21.74 29.60 18.03
N ILE A 27 21.10 30.67 18.49
CA ILE A 27 19.64 30.80 18.50
C ILE A 27 19.12 30.77 17.06
N GLY A 28 19.79 31.44 16.12
CA GLY A 28 19.46 31.39 14.70
C GLY A 28 19.50 29.97 14.14
N TRP A 29 20.55 29.20 14.43
CA TRP A 29 20.66 27.79 14.03
C TRP A 29 19.58 26.91 14.65
N VAL A 30 19.28 27.10 15.94
CA VAL A 30 18.23 26.34 16.64
C VAL A 30 16.85 26.65 16.04
N VAL A 31 16.53 27.94 15.83
CA VAL A 31 15.27 28.35 15.21
C VAL A 31 15.17 27.80 13.79
N GLY A 32 16.25 27.90 12.99
CA GLY A 32 16.31 27.33 11.66
C GLY A 32 16.08 25.81 11.65
N LEU A 33 16.70 25.08 12.58
CA LEU A 33 16.52 23.63 12.72
C LEU A 33 15.07 23.29 13.12
N VAL A 34 14.48 24.02 14.07
CA VAL A 34 13.08 23.81 14.49
C VAL A 34 12.12 24.07 13.32
N LEU A 35 12.32 25.14 12.56
CA LEU A 35 11.50 25.43 11.38
C LEU A 35 11.66 24.36 10.30
N PHE A 36 12.88 23.87 10.08
CA PHE A 36 13.13 22.78 9.14
C PHE A 36 12.44 21.48 9.56
N ILE A 37 12.53 21.11 10.84
CA ILE A 37 11.81 19.96 11.40
C ILE A 37 10.30 20.15 11.25
N ALA A 38 9.77 21.32 11.60
CA ALA A 38 8.35 21.63 11.45
C ALA A 38 7.88 21.53 9.98
N LEU A 39 8.72 21.98 9.03
CA LEU A 39 8.46 21.84 7.60
C LEU A 39 8.43 20.36 7.17
N LEU A 40 9.36 19.54 7.64
CA LEU A 40 9.36 18.10 7.36
C LEU A 40 8.10 17.42 7.91
N TYR A 41 7.71 17.72 9.16
CA TYR A 41 6.45 17.23 9.73
C TYR A 41 5.23 17.69 8.94
N TRP A 42 5.24 18.94 8.46
CA TRP A 42 4.17 19.47 7.61
C TRP A 42 4.10 18.75 6.26
N LEU A 43 5.24 18.50 5.60
CA LEU A 43 5.34 17.74 4.36
C LEU A 43 4.88 16.29 4.54
N MET A 44 5.28 15.62 5.63
CA MET A 44 4.80 14.27 5.97
C MET A 44 3.28 14.26 6.16
N ARG A 45 2.74 15.24 6.90
CA ARG A 45 1.30 15.39 7.10
C ARG A 45 0.56 15.67 5.79
N GLN A 46 1.13 16.47 4.89
CA GLN A 46 0.57 16.75 3.59
C GLN A 46 0.58 15.49 2.71
N GLY A 47 1.66 14.71 2.73
CA GLY A 47 1.73 13.41 2.07
C GLY A 47 0.68 12.42 2.59
N TRP A 48 0.39 12.43 3.89
CA TRP A 48 -0.68 11.62 4.48
C TRP A 48 -2.08 12.10 4.06
N LYS A 49 -2.31 13.42 4.01
CA LYS A 49 -3.56 13.99 3.49
C LYS A 49 -3.78 13.66 2.01
N TRP A 50 -2.72 13.73 1.20
CA TRP A 50 -2.77 13.40 -0.22
C TRP A 50 -3.01 11.90 -0.46
N ARG A 51 -2.45 11.03 0.39
CA ARG A 51 -2.81 9.60 0.40
C ARG A 51 -4.26 9.35 0.80
N GLY A 52 -4.78 10.09 1.79
CA GLY A 52 -6.20 10.00 2.19
C GLY A 52 -7.17 10.41 1.07
N THR A 53 -6.84 11.46 0.30
CA THR A 53 -7.64 11.89 -0.85
C THR A 53 -7.61 10.90 -2.01
N LEU A 54 -6.57 10.06 -2.11
CA LEU A 54 -6.49 8.99 -3.11
C LEU A 54 -7.35 7.76 -2.76
N GLN A 55 -7.84 7.63 -1.52
CA GLN A 55 -8.66 6.49 -1.07
C GLN A 55 -10.15 6.84 -0.90
N GLY A 56 -10.48 8.11 -0.62
CA GLY A 56 -11.81 8.53 -0.17
C GLY A 56 -12.94 8.57 -1.21
N ASP A 57 -12.61 8.60 -2.52
CA ASP A 57 -13.61 8.87 -3.57
C ASP A 57 -13.94 7.63 -4.42
N LEU A 58 -13.99 6.44 -3.79
CA LEU A 58 -14.47 5.25 -4.50
C LEU A 58 -15.98 5.39 -4.71
N PRO A 59 -16.49 5.34 -5.95
CA PRO A 59 -17.93 5.37 -6.18
C PRO A 59 -18.58 4.15 -5.52
N GLU A 60 -19.90 4.17 -5.37
CA GLU A 60 -20.64 3.02 -4.85
C GLU A 60 -20.32 1.75 -5.64
N LEU A 61 -20.22 0.62 -4.92
CA LEU A 61 -19.90 -0.66 -5.54
C LEU A 61 -21.04 -1.09 -6.48
N PRO A 62 -20.73 -1.66 -7.64
CA PRO A 62 -21.74 -2.26 -8.51
C PRO A 62 -22.58 -3.26 -7.73
N GLN A 63 -23.89 -3.20 -7.92
CA GLN A 63 -24.80 -4.17 -7.33
C GLN A 63 -24.83 -5.44 -8.18
N ARG A 64 -25.09 -6.57 -7.51
CA ARG A 64 -25.33 -7.83 -8.20
C ARG A 64 -26.52 -7.66 -9.16
N PRO A 65 -26.41 -8.08 -10.43
CA PRO A 65 -27.55 -8.04 -11.34
C PRO A 65 -28.67 -8.95 -10.84
N GLU A 66 -29.93 -8.58 -11.09
CA GLU A 66 -31.12 -9.37 -10.71
C GLU A 66 -31.08 -10.79 -11.29
N GLN A 67 -30.47 -10.94 -12.47
CA GLN A 67 -30.24 -12.21 -13.15
C GLN A 67 -28.73 -12.41 -13.34
N PRO A 68 -28.04 -13.04 -12.36
CA PRO A 68 -26.60 -13.27 -12.43
C PRO A 68 -26.19 -14.28 -13.51
N GLY A 69 -27.12 -15.12 -13.97
CA GLY A 69 -26.85 -16.17 -14.95
C GLY A 69 -26.32 -17.45 -14.31
N GLU A 70 -25.90 -18.39 -15.14
CA GLU A 70 -25.40 -19.70 -14.71
C GLU A 70 -24.01 -19.56 -14.05
N PRO A 71 -23.78 -20.19 -12.87
CA PRO A 71 -22.48 -20.18 -12.22
C PRO A 71 -21.46 -21.01 -13.01
N LEU A 72 -20.37 -20.39 -13.42
CA LEU A 72 -19.23 -21.04 -14.08
C LEU A 72 -18.32 -21.72 -13.05
N LEU A 73 -18.08 -21.07 -11.92
CA LEU A 73 -17.30 -21.58 -10.80
C LEU A 73 -17.89 -21.07 -9.48
N THR A 74 -17.85 -21.90 -8.45
CA THR A 74 -18.25 -21.55 -7.08
C THR A 74 -17.20 -22.02 -6.10
N ALA A 75 -16.81 -21.17 -5.16
CA ALA A 75 -15.83 -21.51 -4.14
C ALA A 75 -16.13 -20.80 -2.82
N ALA A 76 -15.78 -21.42 -1.71
CA ALA A 76 -15.83 -20.82 -0.39
C ALA A 76 -14.42 -20.63 0.18
N GLY A 77 -14.26 -19.60 1.01
CA GLY A 77 -13.00 -19.34 1.66
C GLY A 77 -13.02 -18.10 2.54
N ARG A 78 -11.86 -17.44 2.59
CA ARG A 78 -11.64 -16.22 3.36
C ARG A 78 -11.22 -15.07 2.46
N TYR A 79 -11.80 -13.92 2.72
CA TYR A 79 -11.42 -12.65 2.12
C TYR A 79 -10.45 -11.90 3.04
N HIS A 80 -9.34 -11.46 2.46
CA HIS A 80 -8.23 -10.83 3.21
C HIS A 80 -8.23 -9.29 3.15
N GLY A 81 -9.03 -8.72 2.25
CA GLY A 81 -9.12 -7.28 1.98
C GLY A 81 -8.76 -6.95 0.53
N SER A 82 -9.11 -5.73 0.11
CA SER A 82 -8.62 -5.15 -1.13
C SER A 82 -7.47 -4.18 -0.86
N THR A 83 -6.54 -4.11 -1.80
CA THR A 83 -5.49 -3.09 -1.87
C THR A 83 -5.53 -2.39 -3.21
N SER A 84 -4.86 -1.25 -3.35
CA SER A 84 -4.51 -0.74 -4.68
C SER A 84 -3.64 -1.77 -5.42
N ALA A 85 -3.86 -1.94 -6.72
CA ALA A 85 -3.14 -2.93 -7.50
C ALA A 85 -1.63 -2.69 -7.48
N GLY A 86 -0.86 -3.75 -7.21
CA GLY A 86 0.61 -3.67 -7.08
C GLY A 86 1.12 -2.97 -5.81
N GLN A 87 0.24 -2.39 -4.99
CA GLN A 87 0.58 -1.72 -3.74
C GLN A 87 0.03 -2.51 -2.56
N TRP A 88 0.67 -3.63 -2.24
CA TRP A 88 0.17 -4.62 -1.26
C TRP A 88 0.02 -4.08 0.18
N LEU A 89 0.56 -2.91 0.51
CA LEU A 89 0.37 -2.23 1.80
C LEU A 89 -0.77 -1.20 1.78
N ASP A 90 -1.23 -0.79 0.60
CA ASP A 90 -2.22 0.26 0.42
C ASP A 90 -3.65 -0.30 0.53
N ARG A 91 -4.08 -0.56 1.76
CA ARG A 91 -5.38 -1.16 2.07
C ARG A 91 -6.54 -0.21 1.78
N ILE A 92 -7.52 -0.69 1.01
CA ILE A 92 -8.75 0.04 0.74
C ILE A 92 -9.72 -0.16 1.90
N VAL A 93 -10.13 0.92 2.56
CA VAL A 93 -11.08 0.87 3.69
C VAL A 93 -12.51 1.21 3.26
N ALA A 94 -12.69 1.88 2.12
CA ALA A 94 -14.00 2.26 1.60
C ALA A 94 -14.90 1.04 1.34
N HIS A 95 -16.20 1.23 1.50
CA HIS A 95 -17.25 0.25 1.18
C HIS A 95 -17.05 -1.14 1.81
N GLY A 96 -16.36 -1.21 2.95
CA GLY A 96 -16.08 -2.46 3.66
C GLY A 96 -15.07 -3.37 2.94
N LEU A 97 -14.35 -2.88 1.93
CA LEU A 97 -13.34 -3.66 1.21
C LEU A 97 -12.11 -3.98 2.07
N GLY A 98 -11.89 -3.29 3.19
CA GLY A 98 -10.76 -3.55 4.10
C GLY A 98 -11.04 -4.63 5.16
N THR A 99 -12.31 -4.96 5.36
CA THR A 99 -12.76 -5.88 6.42
C THR A 99 -12.53 -7.32 5.98
N ARG A 100 -11.82 -8.08 6.82
CA ARG A 100 -11.64 -9.52 6.61
C ARG A 100 -12.92 -10.26 6.99
N SER A 101 -13.28 -11.27 6.20
CA SER A 101 -14.49 -12.04 6.42
C SER A 101 -14.37 -13.44 5.80
N ARG A 102 -15.35 -14.30 6.09
CA ARG A 102 -15.65 -15.41 5.18
C ARG A 102 -16.14 -14.83 3.86
N ALA A 103 -15.89 -15.55 2.78
CA ALA A 103 -16.37 -15.18 1.45
C ALA A 103 -16.79 -16.43 0.68
N GLU A 104 -17.90 -16.29 -0.02
CA GLU A 104 -18.42 -17.23 -1.01
C GLU A 104 -18.38 -16.52 -2.35
N LEU A 105 -17.61 -17.09 -3.27
CA LEU A 105 -17.38 -16.52 -4.59
C LEU A 105 -18.19 -17.31 -5.61
N THR A 106 -18.90 -16.59 -6.46
CA THR A 106 -19.60 -17.15 -7.63
C THR A 106 -19.15 -16.40 -8.87
N LEU A 107 -18.46 -17.08 -9.77
CA LEU A 107 -18.08 -16.52 -11.07
C LEU A 107 -19.17 -16.86 -12.09
N THR A 108 -19.69 -15.85 -12.77
CA THR A 108 -20.70 -15.97 -13.83
C THR A 108 -20.19 -15.30 -15.10
N ALA A 109 -20.87 -15.50 -16.23
CA ALA A 109 -20.55 -14.74 -17.46
C ALA A 109 -20.72 -13.22 -17.28
N ARG A 110 -21.47 -12.76 -16.27
CA ARG A 110 -21.69 -11.34 -15.96
C ARG A 110 -20.57 -10.74 -15.11
N GLY A 111 -19.82 -11.57 -14.38
CA GLY A 111 -18.79 -11.11 -13.46
C GLY A 111 -18.65 -11.98 -12.23
N LEU A 112 -17.86 -11.47 -11.29
CA LEU A 112 -17.55 -12.10 -10.02
C LEU A 112 -18.45 -11.55 -8.92
N ASP A 113 -19.24 -12.43 -8.33
CA ASP A 113 -20.04 -12.15 -7.15
C ASP A 113 -19.35 -12.63 -5.88
N VAL A 114 -19.29 -11.77 -4.86
CA VAL A 114 -18.63 -12.05 -3.59
C VAL A 114 -19.59 -11.80 -2.45
N ALA A 115 -20.20 -12.87 -1.96
CA ALA A 115 -21.02 -12.86 -0.76
C ALA A 115 -20.10 -13.00 0.48
N ARG A 116 -20.24 -12.10 1.45
CA ARG A 116 -19.41 -12.03 2.66
C ARG A 116 -20.31 -12.05 3.89
N PRO A 117 -20.73 -13.22 4.39
CA PRO A 117 -21.55 -13.30 5.59
C PRO A 117 -20.94 -12.53 6.76
N GLY A 118 -21.67 -11.54 7.29
CA GLY A 118 -21.22 -10.66 8.37
C GLY A 118 -20.37 -9.45 7.93
N ALA A 119 -20.22 -9.21 6.63
CA ALA A 119 -19.64 -8.00 6.05
C ALA A 119 -20.46 -7.56 4.81
N ALA A 120 -20.09 -6.45 4.18
CA ALA A 120 -20.81 -5.96 3.00
C ALA A 120 -20.50 -6.83 1.76
N ASP A 121 -21.51 -7.28 1.03
CA ASP A 121 -21.29 -8.00 -0.23
C ASP A 121 -20.80 -7.05 -1.34
N PHE A 122 -20.17 -7.59 -2.38
CA PHE A 122 -19.82 -6.80 -3.55
C PHE A 122 -19.81 -7.62 -4.84
N PHE A 123 -20.07 -6.94 -5.95
CA PHE A 123 -20.04 -7.52 -7.28
C PHE A 123 -19.00 -6.81 -8.15
N VAL A 124 -18.24 -7.60 -8.91
CA VAL A 124 -17.25 -7.12 -9.88
C VAL A 124 -17.73 -7.52 -11.28
N PRO A 125 -18.24 -6.56 -12.09
CA PRO A 125 -18.64 -6.80 -13.47
C PRO A 125 -17.51 -7.38 -14.32
N ALA A 126 -17.84 -8.25 -15.27
CA ALA A 126 -16.86 -8.92 -16.13
C ALA A 126 -16.00 -7.94 -16.95
N ASP A 127 -16.58 -6.84 -17.43
CA ASP A 127 -15.89 -5.77 -18.17
C ASP A 127 -14.88 -4.98 -17.32
N ARG A 128 -14.99 -5.09 -15.98
CA ARG A 128 -14.07 -4.49 -15.01
C ARG A 128 -13.03 -5.46 -14.49
N LEU A 129 -13.11 -6.75 -14.80
CA LEU A 129 -12.05 -7.69 -14.47
C LEU A 129 -10.82 -7.38 -15.33
N ARG A 130 -9.65 -7.40 -14.69
CA ARG A 130 -8.35 -7.16 -15.34
C ARG A 130 -7.41 -8.35 -15.22
N GLY A 131 -7.84 -9.41 -14.54
CA GLY A 131 -7.12 -10.67 -14.41
C GLY A 131 -7.10 -11.19 -12.99
N ALA A 132 -6.48 -12.35 -12.82
CA ALA A 132 -6.23 -12.96 -11.54
C ALA A 132 -4.85 -13.63 -11.53
N ARG A 133 -4.27 -13.73 -10.33
CA ARG A 133 -2.99 -14.40 -10.10
C ARG A 133 -2.99 -15.17 -8.79
N LEU A 134 -2.08 -16.14 -8.69
CA LEU A 134 -1.70 -16.71 -7.40
C LEU A 134 -0.56 -15.87 -6.82
N ASP A 135 -0.70 -15.46 -5.57
CA ASP A 135 0.27 -14.65 -4.87
C ASP A 135 0.55 -15.22 -3.48
N THR A 136 1.71 -14.94 -2.90
CA THR A 136 2.02 -15.36 -1.53
C THR A 136 1.67 -14.28 -0.52
N GLY A 137 1.33 -13.06 -0.94
CA GLY A 137 0.95 -12.02 0.00
C GLY A 137 0.00 -10.94 -0.50
N ILE A 138 -0.81 -10.41 0.42
CA ILE A 138 -1.66 -9.23 0.22
C ILE A 138 -1.93 -8.52 1.55
N ALA A 139 -2.14 -7.21 1.51
CA ALA A 139 -2.55 -6.41 2.67
C ALA A 139 -1.63 -6.60 3.89
N GLY A 140 -0.31 -6.59 3.68
CA GLY A 140 0.68 -6.71 4.75
C GLY A 140 0.88 -8.12 5.30
N LYS A 141 0.39 -9.18 4.63
CA LYS A 141 0.55 -10.57 5.08
C LYS A 141 1.21 -11.44 4.01
N VAL A 142 2.23 -12.21 4.40
CA VAL A 142 2.86 -13.26 3.59
C VAL A 142 2.40 -14.63 4.12
N LEU A 143 2.01 -15.52 3.22
CA LEU A 143 1.58 -16.89 3.50
C LEU A 143 2.49 -17.87 2.76
N THR A 144 2.96 -18.89 3.47
CA THR A 144 3.96 -19.85 2.98
C THR A 144 3.37 -21.05 2.25
N GLU A 145 2.06 -21.35 2.37
CA GLU A 145 1.45 -22.56 1.77
C GLU A 145 0.07 -22.30 1.14
N GLY A 146 -0.09 -22.76 -0.11
CA GLY A 146 -1.36 -22.76 -0.87
C GLY A 146 -1.84 -21.35 -1.24
N GLY A 147 -1.08 -20.68 -2.12
CA GLY A 147 -1.12 -19.26 -2.46
C GLY A 147 -2.50 -18.59 -2.51
N LEU A 148 -2.54 -17.29 -2.28
CA LEU A 148 -3.73 -16.47 -2.33
C LEU A 148 -4.20 -16.28 -3.78
N LEU A 149 -5.49 -16.38 -4.05
CA LEU A 149 -6.08 -15.89 -5.29
C LEU A 149 -6.19 -14.37 -5.16
N VAL A 150 -5.47 -13.63 -5.99
CA VAL A 150 -5.62 -12.18 -6.11
C VAL A 150 -6.35 -11.88 -7.40
N VAL A 151 -7.51 -11.25 -7.30
CA VAL A 151 -8.30 -10.79 -8.45
C VAL A 151 -8.07 -9.29 -8.62
N THR A 152 -7.56 -8.90 -9.79
CA THR A 152 -7.36 -7.50 -10.15
C THR A 152 -8.55 -7.00 -10.96
N TRP A 153 -9.10 -5.86 -10.55
CA TRP A 153 -10.30 -5.29 -11.16
C TRP A 153 -10.29 -3.77 -11.10
N GLU A 154 -11.06 -3.13 -11.98
CA GLU A 154 -11.17 -1.67 -12.05
C GLU A 154 -12.41 -1.17 -11.30
N HIS A 155 -12.23 -0.12 -10.49
CA HIS A 155 -13.34 0.60 -9.86
C HIS A 155 -13.03 2.07 -9.71
N GLY A 156 -13.93 2.93 -10.21
CA GLY A 156 -13.77 4.39 -10.10
C GLY A 156 -12.45 4.91 -10.64
N GLY A 157 -12.00 4.40 -11.80
CA GLY A 157 -10.74 4.79 -12.45
C GLY A 157 -9.46 4.27 -11.76
N ARG A 158 -9.57 3.36 -10.80
CA ARG A 158 -8.44 2.74 -10.10
C ARG A 158 -8.46 1.23 -10.27
N ARG A 159 -7.27 0.61 -10.31
CA ARG A 159 -7.13 -0.85 -10.26
C ARG A 159 -6.96 -1.29 -8.82
N LEU A 160 -7.77 -2.26 -8.40
CA LEU A 160 -7.82 -2.83 -7.07
C LEU A 160 -7.44 -4.31 -7.14
N ASP A 161 -6.70 -4.78 -6.15
CA ASP A 161 -6.36 -6.18 -5.93
C ASP A 161 -7.18 -6.72 -4.76
N SER A 162 -8.06 -7.69 -4.99
CA SER A 162 -8.87 -8.35 -3.96
C SER A 162 -8.33 -9.74 -3.68
N GLY A 163 -7.99 -10.01 -2.42
CA GLY A 163 -7.32 -11.25 -2.02
C GLY A 163 -8.23 -12.28 -1.36
N PHE A 164 -8.18 -13.52 -1.85
CA PHE A 164 -9.00 -14.64 -1.41
C PHE A 164 -8.18 -15.91 -1.16
N ARG A 165 -8.41 -16.56 -0.03
CA ARG A 165 -7.87 -17.90 0.23
C ARG A 165 -9.01 -18.89 0.30
N PHE A 166 -9.05 -19.82 -0.64
CA PHE A 166 -10.09 -20.84 -0.68
C PHE A 166 -9.85 -21.92 0.38
N ASP A 167 -10.94 -22.55 0.80
CA ASP A 167 -10.87 -23.71 1.70
C ASP A 167 -10.17 -24.89 1.00
N ARG A 168 -10.30 -25.00 -0.34
CA ARG A 168 -9.54 -25.93 -1.19
C ARG A 168 -8.61 -25.15 -2.12
N SER A 169 -7.30 -25.11 -1.80
CA SER A 169 -6.32 -24.33 -2.56
C SER A 169 -6.13 -24.81 -4.01
N ALA A 170 -6.32 -26.10 -4.28
CA ALA A 170 -6.22 -26.67 -5.62
C ALA A 170 -7.17 -26.03 -6.64
N GLU A 171 -8.28 -25.43 -6.18
CA GLU A 171 -9.26 -24.78 -7.05
C GLU A 171 -8.79 -23.40 -7.54
N GLN A 172 -7.85 -22.77 -6.84
CA GLN A 172 -7.45 -21.39 -7.13
C GLN A 172 -6.79 -21.26 -8.51
N ALA A 173 -6.11 -22.29 -9.00
CA ALA A 173 -5.51 -22.31 -10.34
C ALA A 173 -6.58 -22.25 -11.44
N ALA A 174 -7.67 -23.02 -11.32
CA ALA A 174 -8.77 -23.01 -12.28
C ALA A 174 -9.51 -21.66 -12.29
N TRP A 175 -9.58 -20.99 -11.13
CA TRP A 175 -10.13 -19.65 -11.02
C TRP A 175 -9.27 -18.60 -11.73
N VAL A 176 -7.94 -18.67 -11.57
CA VAL A 176 -7.01 -17.79 -12.29
C VAL A 176 -7.21 -17.94 -13.80
N GLU A 177 -7.21 -19.18 -14.30
CA GLU A 177 -7.40 -19.46 -15.71
C GLU A 177 -8.73 -18.90 -16.24
N LYS A 178 -9.84 -19.17 -15.54
CA LYS A 178 -11.17 -18.73 -15.99
C LYS A 178 -11.33 -17.21 -15.95
N ILE A 179 -10.84 -16.54 -14.90
CA ILE A 179 -10.91 -15.07 -14.80
C ILE A 179 -10.05 -14.43 -15.90
N ASN A 180 -8.84 -14.95 -16.15
CA ASN A 180 -7.98 -14.42 -17.20
C ASN A 180 -8.59 -14.59 -18.60
N ALA A 181 -9.22 -15.74 -18.87
CA ALA A 181 -9.95 -15.95 -20.11
C ALA A 181 -11.11 -14.96 -20.32
N MET A 182 -11.70 -14.45 -19.23
CA MET A 182 -12.77 -13.45 -19.27
C MET A 182 -12.26 -12.00 -19.33
N SER A 183 -11.04 -11.71 -18.88
CA SER A 183 -10.57 -10.35 -18.61
C SER A 183 -9.98 -9.62 -19.83
N GLY A 184 -9.83 -10.28 -20.98
CA GLY A 184 -9.16 -9.70 -22.16
C GLY A 184 -7.66 -9.45 -21.96
N ASP A 185 -6.94 -9.16 -23.04
CA ASP A 185 -5.45 -9.22 -23.16
C ASP A 185 -4.62 -8.27 -22.25
N ASP A 186 -5.22 -7.42 -21.42
CA ASP A 186 -4.50 -6.47 -20.55
C ASP A 186 -3.87 -7.09 -19.29
N ALA A 187 -4.11 -8.38 -19.03
CA ALA A 187 -3.69 -9.09 -17.81
C ALA A 187 -2.16 -9.32 -17.71
N VAL A 188 -1.41 -9.23 -18.82
CA VAL A 188 -0.04 -9.75 -18.91
C VAL A 188 1.03 -8.73 -18.45
N ALA A 189 0.73 -7.44 -18.42
CA ALA A 189 1.75 -6.39 -18.25
C ALA A 189 2.26 -6.19 -16.80
N ALA A 190 1.56 -6.69 -15.77
CA ALA A 190 1.95 -6.48 -14.37
C ALA A 190 2.94 -7.54 -13.84
N THR A 191 3.25 -8.57 -14.63
CA THR A 191 3.95 -9.79 -14.17
C THR A 191 5.47 -9.65 -14.05
N GLN A 192 6.12 -8.63 -14.61
CA GLN A 192 7.59 -8.60 -14.67
C GLN A 192 8.32 -7.72 -13.65
N GLN A 193 7.67 -6.74 -13.00
CA GLN A 193 8.44 -5.80 -12.16
C GLN A 193 8.76 -6.30 -10.74
N HIS A 194 8.00 -7.26 -10.19
CA HIS A 194 8.09 -7.56 -8.76
C HIS A 194 8.94 -8.80 -8.40
N HIS A 195 9.43 -9.55 -9.40
CA HIS A 195 10.30 -10.72 -9.17
C HIS A 195 11.79 -10.40 -9.30
N GLU A 196 12.17 -9.23 -9.85
CA GLU A 196 13.58 -8.89 -10.08
C GLU A 196 14.21 -7.99 -9.00
N GLU A 197 13.44 -7.31 -8.14
CA GLU A 197 14.00 -6.39 -7.13
C GLU A 197 14.29 -7.04 -5.75
N GLY A 198 14.05 -8.35 -5.62
CA GLY A 198 14.10 -9.06 -4.33
C GLY A 198 15.18 -10.14 -4.19
N ALA A 199 16.26 -10.09 -4.97
CA ALA A 199 17.40 -11.00 -4.88
C ALA A 199 18.67 -10.27 -4.43
#